data_AF-A0A6G7B8F1-F1
#
_entry.id   AF-A0A6G7B8F1-F1
#
_cell.length_a   1.000
_cell.length_b   1.000
_cell.length_c   1.000
_cell.angle_alpha   90.00
_cell.angle_beta   90.00
_cell.angle_gamma   90.00
#
_symmetry.space_group_name_H-M   'P 1'
#
loop_
_entity.id
_entity.type
_entity.pdbx_description
1 polymer ?
#
loop_
_entity_poly.entity_id
_entity_poly.type
_entity_poly.pdbx_seq_one_letter_code
_entity_poly.pdbx_strand_id
1 'polypeptide(L)' 'MLDFATYYENSFKVFYSLGVATKEVVASQVKIGLLSKEAYKRIVGEDYVEVTTPAQG' A
#
# COMPACT_ATOMS: atom_id res chain seq x y z
N MET A 1 -10.47 16.95 -12.21
CA MET A 1 -10.77 15.97 -11.14
C MET A 1 -9.56 15.08 -11.00
N LEU A 2 -9.08 14.82 -9.78
CA LEU A 2 -8.17 13.68 -9.57
C LEU A 2 -9.01 12.40 -9.72
N ASP A 3 -8.46 11.39 -10.39
CA ASP A 3 -9.05 10.05 -10.37
C ASP A 3 -8.88 9.42 -8.98
N PHE A 4 -9.77 8.48 -8.66
CA PHE A 4 -9.81 7.85 -7.34
C PHE A 4 -8.49 7.16 -6.98
N ALA A 5 -7.81 6.52 -7.94
CA ALA A 5 -6.56 5.81 -7.67
C ALA A 5 -5.43 6.77 -7.30
N THR A 6 -5.29 7.88 -8.02
CA THR A 6 -4.29 8.92 -7.68
C THR A 6 -4.58 9.56 -6.33
N TYR A 7 -5.86 9.83 -6.01
CA TYR A 7 -6.24 10.34 -4.68
C TYR A 7 -5.88 9.35 -3.55
N TYR A 8 -6.17 8.07 -3.77
CA TYR A 8 -5.92 7.02 -2.79
C TYR A 8 -4.42 6.80 -2.55
N GLU A 9 -3.61 6.74 -3.61
CA GLU A 9 -2.15 6.63 -3.51
C GLU A 9 -1.54 7.81 -2.75
N ASN A 10 -1.94 9.04 -3.10
CA ASN A 10 -1.45 10.24 -2.41
C ASN A 10 -1.81 10.26 -0.92
N SER A 11 -3.01 9.81 -0.57
CA SER A 11 -3.44 9.69 0.83
C SER A 11 -2.54 8.72 1.61
N PHE A 12 -2.27 7.54 1.04
CA PHE A 12 -1.38 6.56 1.66
C PHE A 12 0.07 7.02 1.76
N LYS A 13 0.56 7.81 0.78
CA LYS A 13 1.87 8.43 0.85
C LYS A 13 1.98 9.38 2.05
N VAL A 14 0.95 10.18 2.32
CA VAL A 14 0.88 11.07 3.48
C VAL A 14 0.76 10.29 4.78
N PHE A 15 -0.12 9.28 4.85
CA PHE A 15 -0.27 8.48 6.07
C PHE A 15 1.01 7.71 6.42
N TYR A 16 1.73 7.21 5.41
CA TYR A 16 3.00 6.53 5.63
C TYR A 16 4.09 7.50 6.11
N SER A 17 4.20 8.69 5.50
CA SER A 17 5.21 9.68 5.93
C SER A 17 4.96 10.24 7.33
N LEU A 18 3.69 10.27 7.77
CA LEU A 18 3.30 10.65 9.13
C LEU A 18 3.42 9.50 10.14
N GLY A 19 3.79 8.29 9.71
CA GLY A 19 3.85 7.09 10.56
C GLY A 19 2.49 6.54 11.01
N VAL A 20 1.40 7.00 10.39
CA VAL A 20 0.03 6.54 10.66
C VAL A 20 -0.24 5.20 9.98
N ALA A 21 0.24 5.04 8.74
CA ALA A 21 0.20 3.78 8.01
C ALA A 21 1.55 3.08 8.10
N THR A 22 1.56 1.79 8.44
CA THR A 22 2.76 0.95 8.37
C THR A 22 2.92 0.32 6.99
N LYS A 23 4.08 -0.25 6.69
CA LYS A 23 4.31 -0.94 5.41
C LYS A 23 3.35 -2.12 5.21
N GLU A 24 2.97 -2.81 6.28
CA GLU A 24 1.99 -3.90 6.29
C GLU A 24 0.60 -3.38 5.92
N VAL A 25 0.21 -2.19 6.39
CA VAL A 25 -1.05 -1.57 6.00
C VAL A 25 -1.03 -1.24 4.51
N VAL A 26 0.04 -0.62 3.99
CA VAL A 26 0.18 -0.34 2.55
C VAL A 26 0.15 -1.64 1.73
N ALA A 27 0.84 -2.70 2.19
CA ALA A 27 0.84 -4.02 1.56
C ALA A 27 -0.57 -4.63 1.50
N SER A 28 -1.37 -4.48 2.55
CA SER A 28 -2.76 -4.97 2.55
C SER A 28 -3.62 -4.29 1.48
N GLN A 29 -3.38 -3.02 1.19
CA GLN A 29 -4.09 -2.29 0.12
C GLN A 29 -3.74 -2.81 -1.26
N VAL A 30 -2.48 -3.24 -1.46
CA VAL A 30 -2.07 -3.93 -2.68
C VAL A 30 -2.77 -5.28 -2.80
N LYS A 31 -2.85 -6.05 -1.70
CA LYS A 31 -3.50 -7.36 -1.67
C LYS A 31 -4.99 -7.30 -2.03
N ILE A 32 -5.70 -6.25 -1.62
CA ILE A 32 -7.12 -6.06 -1.95
C ILE A 32 -7.36 -5.28 -3.27
N GLY A 33 -6.29 -4.98 -4.01
CA GLY A 33 -6.37 -4.35 -5.33
C GLY A 33 -6.67 -2.84 -5.34
N LEU A 34 -6.56 -2.16 -4.20
CA LEU A 34 -6.75 -0.70 -4.11
C LEU A 34 -5.46 0.09 -4.40
N LEU A 35 -4.29 -0.53 -4.26
CA LEU A 35 -3.00 0.01 -4.69
C LEU A 35 -2.30 -0.97 -5.63
N SER A 36 -1.48 -0.45 -6.54
CA SER A 36 -0.59 -1.29 -7.35
C SER A 36 0.72 -1.60 -6.61
N LYS A 37 1.44 -2.63 -7.06
CA LYS A 37 2.79 -2.94 -6.56
C LYS A 37 3.76 -1.78 -6.77
N GLU A 38 3.57 -1.00 -7.82
CA GLU A 38 4.38 0.18 -8.11
C GLU A 38 4.06 1.33 -7.15
N ALA A 39 2.78 1.51 -6.79
CA ALA A 39 2.36 2.47 -5.78
C ALA A 39 2.98 2.14 -4.42
N TYR A 40 3.01 0.86 -4.03
CA TYR A 40 3.71 0.40 -2.82
C TYR A 40 5.18 0.82 -2.82
N LYS A 41 5.90 0.58 -3.92
CA LYS A 41 7.32 0.98 -4.04
C LYS A 41 7.50 2.50 -3.91
N ARG A 42 6.58 3.30 -4.46
CA ARG A 42 6.61 4.77 -4.33
C ARG A 42 6.31 5.28 -2.91
N ILE A 43 5.49 4.56 -2.15
CA ILE A 43 5.09 4.93 -0.79
C ILE A 43 6.13 4.45 0.23
N VAL A 44 6.50 3.17 0.18
CA VAL A 44 7.33 2.48 1.17
C VAL A 44 8.82 2.54 0.82
N GLY A 45 9.17 2.66 -0.46
CA GLY A 45 10.56 2.62 -0.94
C GLY A 45 11.12 1.20 -1.12
N GLU A 46 10.34 0.17 -0.81
CA GLU A 46 10.70 -1.24 -0.93
C GLU A 46 9.88 -1.92 -2.05
N ASP A 47 10.42 -2.97 -2.67
CA ASP A 47 9.64 -3.82 -3.56
C ASP A 47 8.57 -4.59 -2.78
N TYR A 48 7.36 -4.68 -3.33
CA TYR A 48 6.26 -5.43 -2.70
C TYR A 48 6.59 -6.92 -2.68
N VAL A 49 6.74 -7.48 -1.48
CA VAL A 49 6.80 -8.92 -1.26
C VAL A 49 5.44 -9.37 -0.73
N GLU A 50 4.81 -10.30 -1.45
CA GLU A 50 3.55 -10.86 -1.01
C GLU A 50 3.76 -11.64 0.28
N VAL A 51 3.22 -11.12 1.38
CA VAL A 51 3.19 -11.84 2.65
C VAL A 51 2.07 -12.87 2.56
N THR A 52 2.44 -14.11 2.23
CA THR A 52 1.57 -15.25 2.36
C THR A 52 1.39 -15.55 3.84
N THR A 53 0.27 -15.10 4.43
CA THR A 53 -0.16 -15.67 5.70
C THR A 53 -0.43 -17.15 5.43
N PRO A 54 0.21 -18.10 6.14
CA PRO A 54 -0.16 -19.51 6.00
C PRO A 54 -1.66 -19.63 6.24
N ALA A 55 -2.36 -20.39 5.40
CA ALA A 55 -3.72 -20.79 5.73
C ALA A 55 -3.68 -21.41 7.12
N GLN A 56 -4.44 -20.85 8.07
CA GLN A 56 -4.64 -21.49 9.37
C GLN A 56 -5.22 -22.87 9.06
N GLY A 57 -4.41 -23.91 9.28
CA GLY A 57 -4.80 -25.31 9.14
C GLY A 57 -5.77 -25.74 10.22
#